data_AF-A0A091DFM0-F1
#
_entry.id   AF-A0A091DFM0-F1
#
_cell.length_a   1.000
_cell.length_b   1.000
_cell.length_c   1.000
_cell.angle_alpha   90.00
_cell.angle_beta   90.00
_cell.angle_gamma   90.00
#
_symmetry.space_group_name_H-M   'P 1'
#
loop_
_entity.id
_entity.type
_entity.pdbx_description
1 polymer ?
#
loop_
_entity_poly.entity_id
_entity_poly.type
_entity_poly.pdbx_seq_one_letter_code
_entity_poly.pdbx_strand_id
1 'polypeptide(L)'
;MRTKIHHVKVQDPDDECNCTVYLKWTNKLTISTSTFFDGLLVTGLYTSTSVQASQSIGGSGAFGFGIMSDHQFGNQFMCSVVASHVSHLPTTNLSFVWIAPPAGTGCVNFMATATHRGQVIFKDALAQQLCEQGGSGSCRFSYSDPSIIVSYAKNSTADWTQLEKIRAPSNISTVIHILYLPEDAKGEHVQFQWKQEDLQVGEVYEACWALDNILVINAAHKQVILEDSLNPMDTGNWLFFPGATVKHSCQSDGNSIYFHGNQGSEFNFATTRDVDLSTEDIQEQWSEEFESQPTGWDISGAVIGTECGTIESGLSMVFLKDGERKLCTPYMDTTGYGNLRFYFVMGGICDPGNSHENDVSLYAKIEGRKEHIALDTLSYSSYKVPSLVSVVISPELQTPATKFCLRQKNHQGHNRNVWAIDFFHVLPVLPSTMSHMIQFSINLGCGTHQPGNSVSLEFSTNHGRSWSLLHTECLPEICAGPHLPHSTIYSSENYSGWNRITIPLPNAALTRDTRIRWRQMGPILGNMWAIDNG
;
A
#
# COMPACT_ATOMS: atom_id res chain seq x y z
N MET A 1 -4.79 23.25 -16.67
CA MET A 1 -4.53 23.69 -15.29
C MET A 1 -4.67 25.20 -15.22
N ARG A 2 -5.59 25.74 -14.40
CA ARG A 2 -5.44 27.14 -13.99
C ARG A 2 -4.27 27.18 -13.01
N THR A 3 -3.18 27.79 -13.45
CA THR A 3 -2.11 28.28 -12.58
C THR A 3 -2.77 29.20 -11.56
N LYS A 4 -3.05 28.72 -10.35
CA LYS A 4 -3.47 29.60 -9.26
C LYS A 4 -2.19 30.15 -8.64
N ILE A 5 -1.77 31.28 -9.19
CA ILE A 5 -0.70 32.11 -8.64
C ILE A 5 -1.27 32.73 -7.37
N HIS A 6 -0.74 32.34 -6.21
CA HIS A 6 -1.07 32.99 -4.96
C HIS A 6 0.00 34.04 -4.67
N HIS A 7 -0.41 35.30 -4.66
CA HIS A 7 0.42 36.46 -4.37
C HIS A 7 0.41 36.72 -2.86
N VAL A 8 1.58 36.90 -2.24
CA VAL A 8 1.67 37.39 -0.85
C VAL A 8 2.71 38.49 -0.77
N LYS A 9 2.30 39.64 -0.24
CA LYS A 9 3.14 40.77 0.19
C LYS A 9 3.44 40.60 1.68
N VAL A 10 4.70 40.73 2.07
CA VAL A 10 5.05 41.06 3.46
C VAL A 10 5.30 42.57 3.47
N GLN A 11 4.45 43.29 4.20
CA GLN A 11 4.48 44.75 4.25
C GLN A 11 5.22 45.16 5.51
N ASP A 12 6.42 45.73 5.36
CA ASP A 12 7.09 46.50 6.41
C ASP A 12 6.50 47.93 6.39
N PRO A 13 6.39 48.65 7.53
CA PRO A 13 5.74 49.96 7.59
C PRO A 13 6.49 51.10 6.90
N ASP A 14 7.78 50.95 6.60
CA ASP A 14 8.63 52.05 6.10
C ASP A 14 9.41 51.65 4.82
N ASP A 15 8.85 52.07 3.69
CA ASP A 15 9.41 52.33 2.35
C ASP A 15 10.33 51.35 1.56
N GLU A 16 9.93 51.20 0.29
CA GLU A 16 10.62 50.78 -0.96
C GLU A 16 11.64 49.62 -0.96
N CYS A 17 11.14 48.38 -1.09
CA CYS A 17 11.90 47.28 -1.74
C CYS A 17 10.97 46.33 -2.51
N ASN A 18 11.07 46.33 -3.85
CA ASN A 18 10.32 45.42 -4.72
C ASN A 18 11.06 44.09 -4.90
N CYS A 19 10.57 43.02 -4.26
CA CYS A 19 11.01 41.64 -4.52
C CYS A 19 10.06 40.93 -5.47
N THR A 20 10.60 40.26 -6.50
CA THR A 20 9.83 39.43 -7.44
C THR A 20 10.24 37.97 -7.26
N VAL A 21 9.28 37.07 -7.02
CA VAL A 21 9.52 35.64 -6.78
C VAL A 21 8.87 34.82 -7.91
N TYR A 22 9.61 33.82 -8.41
CA TYR A 22 9.17 32.86 -9.43
C TYR A 22 9.08 31.46 -8.82
N LEU A 23 8.05 30.67 -9.17
CA LEU A 23 7.87 29.30 -8.68
C LEU A 23 7.82 28.26 -9.82
N LYS A 24 8.62 27.19 -9.67
CA LYS A 24 8.62 25.97 -10.48
C LYS A 24 8.76 24.76 -9.52
N TRP A 25 8.03 23.67 -9.82
CA TRP A 25 7.76 22.49 -8.98
C TRP A 25 8.95 21.79 -8.30
N THR A 26 8.82 21.51 -6.98
CA THR A 26 9.31 20.40 -6.11
C THR A 26 9.22 20.87 -4.64
N ASN A 27 9.19 19.98 -3.65
CA ASN A 27 9.05 20.24 -2.18
C ASN A 27 10.20 21.07 -1.56
N LYS A 28 10.57 22.19 -2.17
CA LYS A 28 11.69 23.05 -1.83
C LYS A 28 11.14 24.46 -1.55
N LEU A 29 11.07 24.85 -0.28
CA LEU A 29 10.71 26.22 0.08
C LEU A 29 11.93 27.11 -0.14
N THR A 30 11.77 28.22 -0.88
CA THR A 30 12.82 29.23 -1.03
C THR A 30 12.37 30.53 -0.41
N ILE A 31 13.07 30.97 0.62
CA ILE A 31 12.89 32.30 1.23
C ILE A 31 13.89 33.24 0.59
N SER A 32 13.44 34.39 0.11
CA SER A 32 14.29 35.43 -0.48
C SER A 32 14.07 36.78 0.21
N THR A 33 15.14 37.49 0.50
CA THR A 33 15.15 38.82 1.14
C THR A 33 15.71 39.87 0.18
N SER A 34 15.29 41.12 0.34
CA SER A 34 15.84 42.27 -0.41
C SER A 34 17.25 42.65 0.03
N THR A 35 17.64 42.27 1.25
CA THR A 35 18.95 42.52 1.85
C THR A 35 19.72 41.22 2.07
N PHE A 36 21.05 41.27 2.00
CA PHE A 36 21.90 40.14 2.32
C PHE A 36 21.80 39.76 3.81
N PHE A 37 21.72 38.46 4.11
CA PHE A 37 21.81 37.92 5.47
C PHE A 37 22.94 36.89 5.56
N ASP A 38 23.57 36.79 6.72
CA ASP A 38 24.57 35.76 7.06
C ASP A 38 24.02 34.71 8.04
N GLY A 39 22.86 34.99 8.66
CA GLY A 39 22.10 34.02 9.45
C GLY A 39 20.60 34.10 9.14
N LEU A 40 19.96 32.96 8.97
CA LEU A 40 18.51 32.84 8.79
C LEU A 40 18.00 31.60 9.54
N LEU A 41 17.09 31.81 10.48
CA LEU A 41 16.38 30.76 11.21
C LEU A 41 14.92 30.74 10.76
N VAL A 42 14.40 29.58 10.42
CA VAL A 42 13.01 29.36 10.05
C VAL A 42 12.40 28.30 10.96
N THR A 43 11.33 28.69 11.64
CA THR A 43 10.59 27.85 12.59
C THR A 43 9.20 27.57 12.05
N GLY A 44 8.82 26.30 11.99
CA GLY A 44 7.45 25.90 11.70
C GLY A 44 6.65 25.86 13.00
N LEU A 45 5.61 26.68 13.08
CA LEU A 45 4.65 26.71 14.18
C LEU A 45 3.35 26.07 13.72
N TYR A 46 2.88 25.07 14.46
CA TYR A 46 1.58 24.48 14.24
C TYR A 46 0.95 24.03 15.55
N THR A 47 -0.38 23.93 15.56
CA THR A 47 -1.14 23.46 16.73
C THR A 47 -1.22 21.95 16.70
N SER A 48 -0.74 21.28 17.75
CA SER A 48 -1.06 19.88 17.98
C SER A 48 -2.41 19.82 18.67
N THR A 49 -3.45 19.29 18.03
CA THR A 49 -4.72 19.01 18.71
C THR A 49 -4.55 17.82 19.64
N SER A 50 -4.08 18.06 20.87
CA SER A 50 -4.34 17.15 21.98
C SER A 50 -5.83 17.24 22.31
N VAL A 51 -6.60 16.21 21.99
CA VAL A 51 -8.01 16.13 22.42
C VAL A 51 -8.02 16.08 23.95
N GLN A 52 -8.49 17.16 24.59
CA GLN A 52 -8.82 17.18 26.00
C GLN A 52 -9.92 16.14 26.24
N ALA A 53 -9.62 15.14 27.07
CA ALA A 53 -10.62 14.25 27.63
C ALA A 53 -11.67 15.09 28.38
N SER A 54 -12.93 14.99 27.94
CA SER A 54 -14.06 15.55 28.66
C SER A 54 -14.21 14.84 30.00
N GLN A 55 -13.67 15.44 31.06
CA GLN A 55 -14.10 15.17 32.42
C GLN A 55 -15.33 16.03 32.72
N SER A 56 -16.50 15.40 32.82
CA SER A 56 -17.61 15.93 33.62
C SER A 56 -18.03 14.85 34.62
N ILE A 57 -17.60 15.03 35.86
CA ILE A 57 -17.97 14.24 37.03
C ILE A 57 -19.34 14.73 37.52
N GLY A 58 -20.30 13.80 37.66
CA GLY A 58 -21.41 13.96 38.59
C GLY A 58 -21.01 13.38 39.95
N GLY A 59 -21.04 14.20 41.01
CA GLY A 59 -20.72 13.73 42.35
C GLY A 59 -20.46 14.85 43.35
N SER A 60 -21.52 15.30 44.00
CA SER A 60 -21.63 16.28 45.09
C SER A 60 -20.64 16.06 46.24
N GLY A 61 -20.10 17.15 46.83
CA GLY A 61 -19.44 17.05 48.14
C GLY A 61 -18.50 18.19 48.58
N ALA A 62 -19.07 19.38 48.80
CA ALA A 62 -18.78 20.33 49.90
C ALA A 62 -17.36 20.88 50.22
N PHE A 63 -17.36 22.22 50.46
CA PHE A 63 -16.43 23.08 51.24
C PHE A 63 -15.22 23.76 50.53
N GLY A 64 -15.43 25.01 50.09
CA GLY A 64 -15.01 26.19 50.87
C GLY A 64 -13.71 26.95 50.50
N PHE A 65 -13.91 28.16 49.94
CA PHE A 65 -13.08 29.39 49.94
C PHE A 65 -12.01 29.64 48.85
N GLY A 66 -12.19 30.75 48.11
CA GLY A 66 -11.10 31.57 47.53
C GLY A 66 -11.25 31.99 46.06
N ILE A 67 -11.81 33.17 45.81
CA ILE A 67 -11.86 33.86 44.50
C ILE A 67 -10.48 34.42 44.15
N MET A 68 -9.94 34.18 42.94
CA MET A 68 -9.24 35.18 42.09
C MET A 68 -9.08 34.67 40.62
N SER A 69 -9.56 35.49 39.69
CA SER A 69 -9.19 35.66 38.25
C SER A 69 -9.16 34.46 37.28
N ASP A 70 -10.11 34.49 36.35
CA ASP A 70 -10.10 33.78 35.05
C ASP A 70 -8.86 34.15 34.22
N HIS A 71 -8.03 33.16 33.89
CA HIS A 71 -7.12 33.20 32.75
C HIS A 71 -7.29 31.90 31.95
N GLN A 72 -7.75 32.06 30.70
CA GLN A 72 -7.93 30.98 29.72
C GLN A 72 -6.59 30.26 29.45
N PHE A 73 -6.59 28.93 29.61
CA PHE A 73 -5.48 28.06 29.22
C PHE A 73 -5.33 28.03 27.69
N GLY A 74 -4.10 28.28 27.21
CA GLY A 74 -3.77 28.46 25.80
C GLY A 74 -3.54 27.17 25.00
N ASN A 75 -3.75 27.29 23.68
CA ASN A 75 -3.37 26.28 22.68
C ASN A 75 -1.86 25.99 22.79
N GLN A 76 -1.49 24.72 22.94
CA GLN A 76 -0.09 24.30 22.99
C GLN A 76 0.47 24.25 21.56
N PHE A 77 1.26 25.25 21.18
CA PHE A 77 1.93 25.29 19.87
C PHE A 77 3.17 24.37 19.89
N MET A 78 3.29 23.49 18.90
CA MET A 78 4.55 22.79 18.65
C MET A 78 5.43 23.65 17.74
N CYS A 79 6.66 23.88 18.19
CA CYS A 79 7.67 24.62 17.46
C CYS A 79 8.73 23.62 16.98
N SER A 80 8.90 23.47 15.67
CA SER A 80 10.03 22.73 15.10
C SER A 80 10.90 23.68 14.29
N VAL A 81 12.22 23.64 14.50
CA VAL A 81 13.14 24.36 13.63
C VAL A 81 13.16 23.65 12.29
N VAL A 82 12.65 24.33 11.27
CA VAL A 82 12.47 23.79 9.92
C VAL A 82 13.73 24.00 9.07
N ALA A 83 14.41 25.13 9.27
CA ALA A 83 15.70 25.39 8.64
C ALA A 83 16.50 26.35 9.52
N SER A 84 17.81 26.10 9.64
CA SER A 84 18.75 27.03 10.26
C SER A 84 19.96 27.13 9.34
N HIS A 85 20.28 28.35 8.92
CA HIS A 85 21.38 28.63 8.01
C HIS A 85 22.26 29.72 8.59
N VAL A 86 23.54 29.44 8.72
CA VAL A 86 24.57 30.42 9.10
C VAL A 86 25.72 30.26 8.12
N SER A 87 26.08 31.33 7.40
CA SER A 87 27.08 31.31 6.33
C SER A 87 28.03 32.50 6.46
N HIS A 88 29.31 32.28 6.18
CA HIS A 88 30.32 33.34 6.14
C HIS A 88 30.20 34.26 4.91
N LEU A 89 29.48 33.79 3.88
CA LEU A 89 29.17 34.56 2.67
C LEU A 89 27.69 34.95 2.74
N PRO A 90 27.36 36.25 2.82
CA PRO A 90 25.98 36.71 2.88
C PRO A 90 25.22 36.33 1.61
N THR A 91 24.02 35.76 1.76
CA THR A 91 23.13 35.40 0.64
C THR A 91 21.81 36.16 0.74
N THR A 92 21.07 36.22 -0.37
CA THR A 92 19.74 36.84 -0.43
C THR A 92 18.62 35.82 -0.51
N ASN A 93 18.95 34.54 -0.61
CA ASN A 93 17.98 33.45 -0.65
C ASN A 93 18.48 32.21 0.09
N LEU A 94 17.52 31.46 0.63
CA LEU A 94 17.74 30.14 1.23
C LEU A 94 16.65 29.21 0.72
N SER A 95 17.07 28.12 0.08
CA SER A 95 16.16 27.03 -0.28
C SER A 95 16.37 25.83 0.63
N PHE A 96 15.31 25.33 1.24
CA PHE A 96 15.36 24.13 2.07
C PHE A 96 14.19 23.19 1.77
N VAL A 97 14.39 21.91 2.09
CA VAL A 97 13.35 20.88 2.00
C VAL A 97 12.69 20.76 3.36
N TRP A 98 11.37 20.61 3.38
CA TRP A 98 10.59 20.47 4.60
C TRP A 98 9.64 19.28 4.49
N ILE A 99 9.42 18.61 5.61
CA ILE A 99 8.49 17.49 5.74
C ILE A 99 7.24 18.02 6.44
N ALA A 100 6.10 17.91 5.77
CA ALA A 100 4.82 18.33 6.34
C ALA A 100 4.48 17.52 7.61
N PRO A 101 3.81 18.12 8.62
CA PRO A 101 3.40 17.41 9.82
C PRO A 101 2.27 16.42 9.49
N PRO A 102 1.91 15.52 10.42
CA PRO A 102 0.82 14.57 10.22
C PRO A 102 -0.50 15.26 9.83
N ALA A 103 -1.30 14.61 9.00
CA ALA A 103 -2.61 15.13 8.58
C ALA A 103 -3.53 15.41 9.79
N GLY A 104 -4.30 16.51 9.72
CA GLY A 104 -5.12 17.05 10.81
C GLY A 104 -4.40 18.11 11.66
N THR A 105 -3.17 18.49 11.30
CA THR A 105 -2.40 19.53 12.00
C THR A 105 -2.89 20.95 11.68
N GLY A 106 -3.70 21.09 10.63
CA GLY A 106 -4.28 22.36 10.21
C GLY A 106 -3.30 23.20 9.40
N CYS A 107 -2.96 24.40 9.90
CA CYS A 107 -2.05 25.31 9.21
C CYS A 107 -0.69 25.36 9.88
N VAL A 108 0.37 25.27 9.08
CA VAL A 108 1.75 25.48 9.48
C VAL A 108 2.14 26.91 9.14
N ASN A 109 2.52 27.67 10.17
CA ASN A 109 3.05 29.02 10.05
C ASN A 109 4.58 28.97 10.05
N PHE A 110 5.23 29.35 8.96
CA PHE A 110 6.67 29.47 8.88
C PHE A 110 7.09 30.86 9.36
N MET A 111 7.74 30.91 10.50
CA MET A 111 8.30 32.13 11.08
C MET A 111 9.77 32.23 10.76
N ALA A 112 10.22 33.35 10.19
CA ALA A 112 11.60 33.56 9.82
C ALA A 112 12.23 34.67 10.67
N THR A 113 13.50 34.47 11.05
CA THR A 113 14.36 35.44 11.73
C THR A 113 15.67 35.54 10.96
N ALA A 114 16.02 36.71 10.46
CA ALA A 114 17.26 36.94 9.71
C ALA A 114 18.22 37.86 10.46
N THR A 115 19.52 37.59 10.33
CA THR A 115 20.62 38.38 10.86
C THR A 115 21.65 38.68 9.77
N HIS A 116 22.27 39.85 9.85
CA HIS A 116 23.44 40.23 9.06
C HIS A 116 24.48 40.88 9.96
N ARG A 117 25.69 40.31 10.02
CA ARG A 117 26.84 40.77 10.83
C ARG A 117 26.50 40.95 12.31
N GLY A 118 25.68 40.04 12.85
CA GLY A 118 25.26 40.06 14.25
C GLY A 118 24.13 41.05 14.59
N GLN A 119 23.61 41.81 13.62
CA GLN A 119 22.38 42.58 13.78
C GLN A 119 21.18 41.82 13.23
N VAL A 120 20.07 41.83 13.98
CA VAL A 120 18.79 41.25 13.54
C VAL A 120 18.17 42.18 12.51
N ILE A 121 17.91 41.65 11.31
CA ILE A 121 17.24 42.35 10.21
C ILE A 121 15.72 42.31 10.44
N PHE A 122 15.19 41.13 10.77
CA PHE A 122 13.81 40.93 11.22
C PHE A 122 13.74 39.70 12.12
N LYS A 123 12.76 39.66 13.03
CA LYS A 123 12.58 38.58 14.00
C LYS A 123 11.14 38.08 13.98
N ASP A 124 10.99 36.76 13.98
CA ASP A 124 9.72 36.05 14.07
C ASP A 124 8.68 36.61 13.07
N ALA A 125 9.11 36.89 11.85
CA ALA A 125 8.24 37.38 10.78
C ALA A 125 7.55 36.21 10.10
N LEU A 126 6.23 36.26 9.93
CA LEU A 126 5.49 35.23 9.20
C LEU A 126 5.88 35.26 7.72
N ALA A 127 6.62 34.25 7.28
CA ALA A 127 7.06 34.11 5.90
C ALA A 127 5.98 33.47 5.01
N GLN A 128 5.31 32.43 5.50
CA GLN A 128 4.25 31.73 4.77
C GLN A 128 3.36 30.96 5.76
N GLN A 129 2.07 30.86 5.46
CA GLN A 129 1.18 29.89 6.07
C GLN A 129 0.80 28.84 5.03
N LEU A 130 0.99 27.56 5.36
CA LEU A 130 0.52 26.43 4.56
C LEU A 130 -0.56 25.70 5.34
N CYS A 131 -1.79 25.75 4.85
CA CYS A 131 -2.91 25.01 5.42
C CYS A 131 -3.12 23.72 4.65
N GLU A 132 -3.45 22.65 5.37
CA GLU A 132 -4.00 21.44 4.76
C GLU A 132 -5.24 21.80 3.93
N GLN A 133 -5.12 21.70 2.61
CA GLN A 133 -6.27 21.52 1.74
C GLN A 133 -6.51 20.01 1.65
N GLY A 134 -7.71 19.58 2.04
CA GLY A 134 -8.09 18.17 2.07
C GLY A 134 -7.69 17.44 0.80
N GLY A 135 -7.26 16.19 0.95
CA GLY A 135 -6.84 15.33 -0.17
C GLY A 135 -7.89 15.27 -1.28
N SER A 136 -7.48 14.79 -2.46
CA SER A 136 -8.33 14.68 -3.65
C SER A 136 -9.60 13.86 -3.47
N GLY A 137 -9.79 13.15 -2.35
CA GLY A 137 -11.11 12.63 -1.93
C GLY A 137 -12.19 13.71 -1.77
N SER A 138 -11.82 14.99 -1.78
CA SER A 138 -12.73 16.16 -1.76
C SER A 138 -12.77 16.96 -3.07
N CYS A 139 -11.92 16.63 -4.05
CA CYS A 139 -11.90 17.29 -5.36
C CYS A 139 -12.87 16.60 -6.34
N ARG A 140 -13.32 17.31 -7.38
CA ARG A 140 -14.17 16.73 -8.42
C ARG A 140 -13.40 15.63 -9.15
N PHE A 141 -13.98 14.44 -9.21
CA PHE A 141 -13.49 13.30 -9.99
C PHE A 141 -13.93 13.39 -11.45
N SER A 142 -13.26 12.65 -12.31
CA SER A 142 -13.37 12.74 -13.76
C SER A 142 -14.50 11.89 -14.33
N TYR A 143 -15.21 12.43 -15.33
CA TYR A 143 -16.11 11.64 -16.18
C TYR A 143 -15.52 11.43 -17.57
N SER A 144 -14.72 12.38 -18.04
CA SER A 144 -14.28 12.47 -19.43
C SER A 144 -12.85 12.96 -19.61
N ASP A 145 -12.10 13.23 -18.54
CA ASP A 145 -10.73 13.71 -18.71
C ASP A 145 -9.84 12.64 -19.36
N PRO A 146 -8.82 13.09 -20.12
CA PRO A 146 -7.82 12.20 -20.68
C PRO A 146 -7.10 11.36 -19.62
N SER A 147 -6.57 10.22 -20.05
CA SER A 147 -5.88 9.27 -19.18
C SER A 147 -4.54 9.82 -18.70
N ILE A 148 -4.04 9.24 -17.61
CA ILE A 148 -2.70 9.50 -17.08
C ILE A 148 -1.76 8.41 -17.59
N ILE A 149 -0.65 8.80 -18.16
CA ILE A 149 0.39 7.93 -18.68
C ILE A 149 1.49 7.83 -17.63
N VAL A 150 1.84 6.60 -17.26
CA VAL A 150 3.04 6.29 -16.47
C VAL A 150 4.13 5.89 -17.45
N SER A 151 5.29 6.54 -17.38
CA SER A 151 6.38 6.34 -18.34
C SER A 151 7.74 6.37 -17.66
N TYR A 152 8.76 5.86 -18.34
CA TYR A 152 10.15 5.92 -17.90
C TYR A 152 11.07 6.48 -18.99
N ALA A 153 12.18 7.10 -18.58
CA ALA A 153 13.24 7.56 -19.46
C ALA A 153 14.61 7.18 -18.89
N LYS A 154 15.58 6.93 -19.77
CA LYS A 154 16.97 6.63 -19.40
C LYS A 154 17.88 7.81 -19.71
N ASN A 155 18.91 8.00 -18.89
CA ASN A 155 19.98 8.98 -19.12
C ASN A 155 19.48 10.42 -19.32
N SER A 156 18.36 10.78 -18.67
CA SER A 156 17.72 12.09 -18.77
C SER A 156 17.38 12.53 -20.21
N THR A 157 17.08 11.56 -21.07
CA THR A 157 16.53 11.81 -22.41
C THR A 157 15.07 12.27 -22.32
N ALA A 158 14.63 13.05 -23.31
CA ALA A 158 13.22 13.45 -23.44
C ALA A 158 12.34 12.35 -24.05
N ASP A 159 12.92 11.19 -24.37
CA ASP A 159 12.25 10.06 -24.99
C ASP A 159 11.61 9.18 -23.91
N TRP A 160 10.36 9.49 -23.58
CA TRP A 160 9.58 8.77 -22.58
C TRP A 160 8.97 7.50 -23.18
N THR A 161 9.30 6.35 -22.59
CA THR A 161 8.71 5.06 -22.93
C THR A 161 7.55 4.76 -21.98
N GLN A 162 6.36 4.47 -22.51
CA GLN A 162 5.18 4.20 -21.71
C GLN A 162 5.27 2.86 -20.97
N LEU A 163 5.00 2.86 -19.66
CA LEU A 163 4.83 1.68 -18.83
C LEU A 163 3.37 1.26 -18.73
N GLU A 164 2.47 2.21 -18.50
CA GLU A 164 1.05 1.94 -18.26
C GLU A 164 0.19 3.16 -18.61
N LYS A 165 -1.07 2.91 -18.96
CA LYS A 165 -2.07 3.97 -19.20
C LYS A 165 -3.25 3.80 -18.24
N ILE A 166 -3.32 4.67 -17.23
CA ILE A 166 -4.36 4.66 -16.21
C ILE A 166 -5.43 5.69 -16.54
N ARG A 167 -6.71 5.34 -16.39
CA ARG A 167 -7.80 6.32 -16.56
C ARG A 167 -7.76 7.36 -15.44
N ALA A 168 -8.20 8.58 -15.74
CA ALA A 168 -8.37 9.60 -14.70
C ALA A 168 -9.35 9.09 -13.62
N PRO A 169 -9.10 9.36 -12.32
CA PRO A 169 -9.95 8.87 -11.25
C PRO A 169 -11.41 9.29 -11.45
N SER A 170 -12.31 8.31 -11.51
CA SER A 170 -13.74 8.52 -11.79
C SER A 170 -14.65 8.34 -10.57
N ASN A 171 -14.04 8.18 -9.38
CA ASN A 171 -14.72 8.15 -8.10
C ASN A 171 -13.83 8.84 -7.05
N ILE A 172 -14.35 8.97 -5.83
CA ILE A 172 -13.63 9.57 -4.69
C ILE A 172 -12.63 8.62 -4.03
N SER A 173 -12.63 7.34 -4.43
CA SER A 173 -11.81 6.31 -3.81
C SER A 173 -10.38 6.39 -4.30
N THR A 174 -9.43 6.23 -3.39
CA THR A 174 -8.03 6.10 -3.77
C THR A 174 -7.76 4.71 -4.34
N VAL A 175 -7.07 4.64 -5.48
CA VAL A 175 -6.69 3.37 -6.14
C VAL A 175 -5.19 3.16 -6.02
N ILE A 176 -4.78 1.98 -5.54
CA ILE A 176 -3.38 1.57 -5.50
C ILE A 176 -3.03 0.88 -6.83
N HIS A 177 -2.07 1.43 -7.56
CA HIS A 177 -1.55 0.83 -8.79
C HIS A 177 -0.20 0.15 -8.53
N ILE A 178 -0.09 -1.12 -8.94
CA ILE A 178 1.15 -1.91 -8.86
C ILE A 178 1.63 -2.17 -10.29
N LEU A 179 2.80 -1.63 -10.64
CA LEU A 179 3.39 -1.78 -11.97
C LEU A 179 4.65 -2.64 -11.90
N TYR A 180 4.72 -3.65 -12.74
CA TYR A 180 5.94 -4.45 -12.91
C TYR A 180 6.86 -3.76 -13.90
N LEU A 181 8.06 -3.40 -13.44
CA LEU A 181 9.06 -2.76 -14.29
C LEU A 181 9.61 -3.78 -15.29
N PRO A 182 9.53 -3.50 -16.61
CA PRO A 182 10.11 -4.36 -17.61
C PRO A 182 11.65 -4.27 -17.57
N GLU A 183 12.37 -5.26 -18.11
CA GLU A 183 13.84 -5.35 -18.02
C GLU A 183 14.54 -4.12 -18.61
N ASP A 184 13.98 -3.59 -19.70
CA ASP A 184 14.41 -2.34 -20.33
C ASP A 184 14.19 -1.11 -19.45
N ALA A 185 13.35 -1.15 -18.41
CA ALA A 185 13.23 -0.07 -17.44
C ALA A 185 14.20 -0.21 -16.25
N LYS A 186 14.97 -1.30 -16.17
CA LYS A 186 15.96 -1.54 -15.09
C LYS A 186 17.35 -1.08 -15.55
N GLY A 187 18.02 -0.31 -14.72
CA GLY A 187 19.37 0.20 -15.01
C GLY A 187 19.70 1.45 -14.20
N GLU A 188 20.89 1.98 -14.44
CA GLU A 188 21.30 3.26 -13.86
C GLU A 188 20.60 4.43 -14.57
N HIS A 189 20.41 5.54 -13.85
CA HIS A 189 19.87 6.80 -14.39
C HIS A 189 18.48 6.68 -15.06
N VAL A 190 17.58 5.91 -14.45
CA VAL A 190 16.17 5.80 -14.85
C VAL A 190 15.32 6.83 -14.10
N GLN A 191 14.41 7.49 -14.81
CA GLN A 191 13.43 8.43 -14.24
C GLN A 191 12.02 7.98 -14.60
N PHE A 192 11.07 8.13 -13.68
CA PHE A 192 9.65 7.84 -13.93
C PHE A 192 8.84 9.14 -14.00
N GLN A 193 7.81 9.16 -14.84
CA GLN A 193 6.91 10.29 -15.02
C GLN A 193 5.46 9.82 -15.06
N TRP A 194 4.62 10.53 -14.32
CA TRP A 194 3.17 10.49 -14.44
C TRP A 194 2.73 11.76 -15.16
N LYS A 195 2.16 11.63 -16.35
CA LYS A 195 1.70 12.74 -17.17
C LYS A 195 0.28 12.49 -17.65
N GLN A 196 -0.64 13.41 -17.38
CA GLN A 196 -1.97 13.38 -17.99
C GLN A 196 -1.89 13.76 -19.47
N GLU A 197 -2.60 13.02 -20.32
CA GLU A 197 -2.69 13.30 -21.76
C GLU A 197 -3.15 14.74 -22.01
N ASP A 198 -2.57 15.37 -23.02
CA ASP A 198 -2.85 16.75 -23.37
C ASP A 198 -4.26 16.88 -23.96
N LEU A 199 -4.96 17.94 -23.58
CA LEU A 199 -6.31 18.23 -24.06
C LEU A 199 -6.32 18.79 -25.48
N GLN A 200 -7.46 18.70 -26.17
CA GLN A 200 -7.62 19.42 -27.43
C GLN A 200 -7.72 20.93 -27.18
N VAL A 201 -7.38 21.72 -28.20
CA VAL A 201 -7.33 23.19 -28.10
C VAL A 201 -8.71 23.73 -27.71
N GLY A 202 -8.80 24.35 -26.52
CA GLY A 202 -10.03 24.95 -25.99
C GLY A 202 -10.72 24.12 -24.89
N GLU A 203 -10.28 22.89 -24.66
CA GLU A 203 -10.78 22.05 -23.57
C GLU A 203 -10.02 22.32 -22.25
N VAL A 204 -10.66 22.00 -21.12
CA VAL A 204 -10.12 22.19 -19.78
C VAL A 204 -10.34 20.90 -18.99
N TYR A 205 -9.33 20.49 -18.22
CA TYR A 205 -9.48 19.35 -17.31
C TYR A 205 -10.60 19.65 -16.31
N GLU A 206 -11.61 18.79 -16.27
CA GLU A 206 -12.79 18.97 -15.43
C GLU A 206 -12.57 18.52 -14.00
N ALA A 207 -11.60 17.62 -13.79
CA ALA A 207 -11.32 16.97 -12.53
C ALA A 207 -9.88 17.23 -12.04
N CYS A 208 -9.64 16.80 -10.80
CA CYS A 208 -8.32 16.77 -10.21
C CYS A 208 -7.92 15.32 -9.92
N TRP A 209 -6.62 15.06 -9.88
CA TRP A 209 -6.05 13.80 -9.41
C TRP A 209 -4.81 14.11 -8.58
N ALA A 210 -4.49 13.24 -7.64
CA ALA A 210 -3.31 13.34 -6.80
C ALA A 210 -2.57 12.00 -6.79
N LEU A 211 -1.28 12.07 -6.49
CA LEU A 211 -0.44 10.92 -6.23
C LEU A 211 -0.04 10.97 -4.77
N ASP A 212 -0.05 9.81 -4.13
CA ASP A 212 0.44 9.62 -2.78
C ASP A 212 1.13 8.25 -2.71
N ASN A 213 2.07 8.08 -1.77
CA ASN A 213 2.73 6.80 -1.50
C ASN A 213 3.39 6.16 -2.74
N ILE A 214 4.20 6.92 -3.49
CA ILE A 214 4.97 6.37 -4.62
C ILE A 214 6.15 5.56 -4.09
N LEU A 215 6.23 4.28 -4.46
CA LEU A 215 7.31 3.37 -4.06
C LEU A 215 7.89 2.60 -5.25
N VAL A 216 9.21 2.52 -5.28
CA VAL A 216 9.96 1.65 -6.20
C VAL A 216 10.70 0.63 -5.33
N ILE A 217 10.31 -0.63 -5.46
CA ILE A 217 10.82 -1.71 -4.60
C ILE A 217 12.13 -2.25 -5.16
N ASN A 218 13.14 -2.39 -4.31
CA ASN A 218 14.38 -3.10 -4.65
C ASN A 218 14.19 -4.61 -4.46
N ALA A 219 14.18 -5.36 -5.55
CA ALA A 219 14.04 -6.82 -5.53
C ALA A 219 15.38 -7.58 -5.36
N ALA A 220 16.52 -6.89 -5.27
CA ALA A 220 17.85 -7.53 -5.29
C ALA A 220 18.27 -8.14 -3.94
N HIS A 221 17.80 -7.60 -2.82
CA HIS A 221 18.09 -8.13 -1.48
C HIS A 221 16.84 -8.79 -0.89
N LYS A 222 16.73 -10.11 -1.07
CA LYS A 222 15.68 -10.91 -0.42
C LYS A 222 16.21 -11.46 0.89
N GLN A 223 15.57 -11.10 1.99
CA GLN A 223 15.86 -11.65 3.30
C GLN A 223 14.73 -12.61 3.70
N VAL A 224 15.13 -13.76 4.24
CA VAL A 224 14.25 -14.87 4.67
C VAL A 224 13.56 -14.57 6.00
N ILE A 225 14.14 -13.66 6.79
CA ILE A 225 13.61 -13.24 8.09
C ILE A 225 13.29 -11.75 8.02
N LEU A 226 12.20 -11.36 8.69
CA LEU A 226 11.85 -9.98 8.98
C LEU A 226 11.67 -9.87 10.49
N GLU A 227 12.57 -9.11 11.12
CA GLU A 227 12.51 -8.76 12.53
C GLU A 227 12.72 -7.26 12.63
N ASP A 228 11.86 -6.58 13.39
CA ASP A 228 11.97 -5.14 13.61
C ASP A 228 11.54 -4.81 15.04
N SER A 229 12.46 -4.24 15.80
CA SER A 229 12.19 -3.79 17.17
C SER A 229 11.64 -2.37 17.26
N LEU A 230 11.53 -1.67 16.12
CA LEU A 230 11.09 -0.28 16.02
C LEU A 230 11.97 0.71 16.80
N ASN A 231 13.10 0.25 17.36
CA ASN A 231 13.99 0.97 18.27
C ASN A 231 15.48 0.88 17.84
N PRO A 232 15.91 1.55 16.75
CA PRO A 232 15.11 2.33 15.80
C PRO A 232 14.48 1.44 14.72
N MET A 233 13.42 1.94 14.08
CA MET A 233 12.76 1.26 12.95
C MET A 233 13.70 1.08 11.76
N ASP A 234 13.70 -0.13 11.19
CA ASP A 234 14.28 -0.35 9.86
C ASP A 234 13.25 -0.02 8.78
N THR A 235 13.39 1.15 8.16
CA THR A 235 12.51 1.58 7.07
C THR A 235 12.49 0.64 5.87
N GLY A 236 13.50 -0.23 5.71
CA GLY A 236 13.52 -1.26 4.67
C GLY A 236 12.50 -2.37 4.88
N ASN A 237 12.05 -2.61 6.11
CA ASN A 237 11.11 -3.68 6.44
C ASN A 237 9.65 -3.33 6.15
N TRP A 238 9.32 -2.06 5.93
CA TRP A 238 7.95 -1.57 5.84
C TRP A 238 7.73 -0.79 4.55
N LEU A 239 6.67 -1.11 3.82
CA LEU A 239 6.30 -0.38 2.60
C LEU A 239 5.51 0.87 2.96
N PHE A 240 4.39 0.70 3.66
CA PHE A 240 3.49 1.79 4.03
C PHE A 240 2.74 1.49 5.32
N PHE A 241 2.46 2.53 6.09
CA PHE A 241 1.60 2.47 7.27
C PHE A 241 0.69 3.71 7.39
N PRO A 242 -0.22 3.94 6.42
CA PRO A 242 -1.09 5.11 6.42
C PRO A 242 -1.94 5.17 7.69
N GLY A 243 -2.06 6.36 8.27
CA GLY A 243 -2.76 6.59 9.54
C GLY A 243 -1.96 6.26 10.80
N ALA A 244 -0.72 5.78 10.67
CA ALA A 244 0.17 5.50 11.79
C ALA A 244 1.37 6.43 11.89
N THR A 245 2.02 6.41 13.04
CA THR A 245 3.33 7.02 13.26
C THR A 245 4.15 6.13 14.17
N VAL A 246 5.44 5.98 13.87
CA VAL A 246 6.37 5.26 14.74
C VAL A 246 6.80 6.17 15.88
N LYS A 247 6.33 5.86 17.09
CA LYS A 247 6.66 6.59 18.31
C LYS A 247 6.32 5.76 19.55
N HIS A 248 6.89 6.14 20.70
CA HIS A 248 6.44 5.61 21.98
C HIS A 248 5.03 6.10 22.31
N SER A 249 4.05 5.18 22.24
CA SER A 249 2.63 5.46 22.49
C SER A 249 1.87 4.17 22.81
N CYS A 250 0.59 4.26 23.15
CA CYS A 250 -0.23 3.08 23.47
C CYS A 250 0.35 2.21 24.61
N GLN A 251 1.16 2.82 25.51
CA GLN A 251 1.91 2.11 26.56
C GLN A 251 2.87 1.03 26.01
N SER A 252 3.43 1.21 24.80
CA SER A 252 4.41 0.29 24.19
C SER A 252 5.74 0.25 24.95
N ASP A 253 6.53 -0.81 24.75
CA ASP A 253 7.93 -0.83 25.20
C ASP A 253 8.82 -0.17 24.13
N GLY A 254 9.23 1.08 24.36
CA GLY A 254 9.87 1.88 23.32
C GLY A 254 8.87 2.30 22.22
N ASN A 255 9.33 2.45 20.98
CA ASN A 255 8.50 2.85 19.85
C ASN A 255 7.60 1.72 19.35
N SER A 256 6.40 2.07 18.92
CA SER A 256 5.48 1.16 18.21
C SER A 256 4.93 1.82 16.94
N ILE A 257 4.40 1.03 16.01
CA ILE A 257 3.60 1.57 14.89
C ILE A 257 2.21 1.89 15.45
N TYR A 258 2.00 3.15 15.79
CA TYR A 258 0.79 3.60 16.49
C TYR A 258 -0.18 4.32 15.55
N PHE A 259 -1.42 3.83 15.50
CA PHE A 259 -2.54 4.41 14.76
C PHE A 259 -3.38 5.30 15.68
N HIS A 260 -3.53 6.56 15.30
CA HIS A 260 -4.17 7.60 16.14
C HIS A 260 -5.71 7.64 16.00
N GLY A 261 -6.27 7.07 14.93
CA GLY A 261 -7.71 7.11 14.65
C GLY A 261 -8.25 8.49 14.22
N ASN A 262 -7.43 9.32 13.56
CA ASN A 262 -7.77 10.70 13.18
C ASN A 262 -8.66 10.81 11.92
N GLN A 263 -9.33 11.96 11.76
CA GLN A 263 -10.12 12.29 10.57
C GLN A 263 -9.18 12.69 9.43
N GLY A 264 -8.75 11.74 8.61
CA GLY A 264 -7.85 12.05 7.50
C GLY A 264 -7.37 10.85 6.69
N SER A 265 -7.38 9.65 7.26
CA SER A 265 -6.97 8.44 6.54
C SER A 265 -8.19 7.67 6.02
N GLU A 266 -8.27 7.46 4.70
CA GLU A 266 -9.21 6.50 4.09
C GLU A 266 -8.81 5.05 4.40
N PHE A 267 -7.52 4.81 4.69
CA PHE A 267 -6.97 3.49 4.95
C PHE A 267 -6.08 3.48 6.20
N ASN A 268 -6.35 2.59 7.14
CA ASN A 268 -5.46 2.31 8.27
C ASN A 268 -4.92 0.90 8.16
N PHE A 269 -3.67 0.78 7.74
CA PHE A 269 -2.97 -0.49 7.72
C PHE A 269 -1.47 -0.30 7.90
N ALA A 270 -0.73 -1.35 8.21
CA ALA A 270 0.73 -1.43 8.13
C ALA A 270 1.13 -2.61 7.25
N THR A 271 1.97 -2.39 6.25
CA THR A 271 2.39 -3.40 5.27
C THR A 271 3.90 -3.61 5.28
N THR A 272 4.33 -4.85 5.40
CA THR A 272 5.76 -5.23 5.34
C THR A 272 6.27 -5.23 3.91
N ARG A 273 7.61 -5.23 3.75
CA ARG A 273 8.25 -5.65 2.50
C ARG A 273 7.93 -7.10 2.16
N ASP A 274 8.28 -7.50 0.94
CA ASP A 274 8.30 -8.91 0.56
C ASP A 274 9.39 -9.65 1.35
N VAL A 275 9.03 -10.85 1.81
CA VAL A 275 9.88 -11.79 2.55
C VAL A 275 9.92 -13.09 1.75
N ASP A 276 11.11 -13.65 1.60
CA ASP A 276 11.26 -14.97 0.99
C ASP A 276 10.94 -16.03 2.05
N LEU A 277 9.74 -16.61 1.95
CA LEU A 277 9.24 -17.67 2.83
C LEU A 277 9.15 -19.00 2.10
N SER A 278 9.88 -19.14 0.99
CA SER A 278 9.86 -20.38 0.21
C SER A 278 10.52 -21.54 0.97
N THR A 279 9.99 -22.74 0.76
CA THR A 279 10.49 -23.97 1.37
C THR A 279 11.04 -24.91 0.31
N GLU A 280 12.16 -25.56 0.58
CA GLU A 280 12.79 -26.52 -0.36
C GLU A 280 12.00 -27.83 -0.46
N ASP A 281 11.45 -28.32 0.65
CA ASP A 281 10.67 -29.57 0.70
C ASP A 281 9.17 -29.27 0.80
N ILE A 282 8.50 -29.27 -0.36
CA ILE A 282 7.04 -29.28 -0.42
C ILE A 282 6.58 -30.74 -0.37
N GLN A 283 5.60 -31.04 0.48
CA GLN A 283 4.94 -32.35 0.51
C GLN A 283 3.60 -32.25 -0.20
N GLU A 284 3.60 -32.24 -1.53
CA GLU A 284 2.37 -32.30 -2.31
C GLU A 284 1.68 -33.67 -2.16
N GLN A 285 0.37 -33.63 -2.00
CA GLN A 285 -0.45 -34.84 -1.92
C GLN A 285 -1.04 -35.23 -3.28
N TRP A 286 -1.15 -34.26 -4.19
CA TRP A 286 -1.65 -34.45 -5.53
C TRP A 286 -1.05 -33.37 -6.45
N SER A 287 -0.66 -33.80 -7.65
CA SER A 287 -0.08 -32.96 -8.70
C SER A 287 -0.51 -33.43 -10.09
N GLU A 288 -0.44 -32.51 -11.05
CA GLU A 288 -0.56 -32.74 -12.48
C GLU A 288 0.57 -31.97 -13.19
N GLU A 289 1.40 -32.70 -13.93
CA GLU A 289 2.61 -32.21 -14.61
C GLU A 289 2.36 -31.87 -16.09
N PHE A 290 1.22 -32.28 -16.67
CA PHE A 290 0.88 -32.03 -18.08
C PHE A 290 1.82 -32.64 -19.13
N GLU A 291 2.58 -33.68 -18.77
CA GLU A 291 3.39 -34.48 -19.70
C GLU A 291 2.54 -35.22 -20.75
N SER A 292 1.25 -35.38 -20.48
CA SER A 292 0.27 -35.92 -21.43
C SER A 292 -1.12 -35.35 -21.15
N GLN A 293 -2.07 -35.56 -22.07
CA GLN A 293 -3.42 -35.03 -21.92
C GLN A 293 -4.07 -35.59 -20.63
N PRO A 294 -4.38 -34.73 -19.64
CA PRO A 294 -4.83 -35.22 -18.34
C PRO A 294 -6.28 -35.69 -18.42
N THR A 295 -6.59 -36.77 -17.70
CA THR A 295 -7.90 -37.44 -17.79
C THR A 295 -8.94 -36.74 -16.92
N GLY A 296 -10.13 -36.46 -17.48
CA GLY A 296 -11.25 -35.86 -16.75
C GLY A 296 -11.22 -34.33 -16.62
N TRP A 297 -10.19 -33.68 -17.18
CA TRP A 297 -10.09 -32.23 -17.24
C TRP A 297 -10.92 -31.66 -18.39
N ASP A 298 -11.50 -30.48 -18.20
CA ASP A 298 -12.19 -29.72 -19.24
C ASP A 298 -11.22 -28.70 -19.84
N ILE A 299 -10.69 -29.04 -21.02
CA ILE A 299 -9.62 -28.31 -21.69
C ILE A 299 -10.11 -27.81 -23.04
N SER A 300 -10.06 -26.50 -23.24
CA SER A 300 -10.42 -25.82 -24.48
C SER A 300 -9.31 -24.84 -24.86
N GLY A 301 -8.96 -24.81 -26.15
CA GLY A 301 -8.02 -23.82 -26.67
C GLY A 301 -6.53 -24.09 -26.41
N ALA A 302 -6.17 -25.29 -25.93
CA ALA A 302 -4.78 -25.64 -25.57
C ALA A 302 -4.15 -26.74 -26.44
N VAL A 303 -2.82 -26.81 -26.35
CA VAL A 303 -1.96 -27.93 -26.77
C VAL A 303 -1.00 -28.25 -25.63
N ILE A 304 -0.45 -29.47 -25.62
CA ILE A 304 0.64 -29.83 -24.72
C ILE A 304 1.95 -29.70 -25.49
N GLY A 305 2.88 -28.90 -24.96
CA GLY A 305 4.12 -28.57 -25.66
C GLY A 305 5.04 -27.63 -24.88
N THR A 306 6.04 -27.13 -25.60
CA THR A 306 7.10 -26.24 -25.09
C THR A 306 7.17 -24.92 -25.85
N GLU A 307 6.07 -24.52 -26.49
CA GLU A 307 6.00 -23.32 -27.34
C GLU A 307 6.36 -22.04 -26.58
N CYS A 308 6.08 -21.99 -25.26
CA CYS A 308 6.47 -20.87 -24.38
C CYS A 308 7.75 -21.13 -23.58
N GLY A 309 8.54 -22.14 -23.98
CA GLY A 309 9.68 -22.66 -23.23
C GLY A 309 9.28 -23.61 -22.10
N THR A 310 10.27 -24.02 -21.30
CA THR A 310 10.05 -24.77 -20.07
C THR A 310 9.51 -23.84 -18.98
N ILE A 311 8.39 -24.24 -18.36
CA ILE A 311 7.70 -23.41 -17.35
C ILE A 311 8.16 -23.82 -15.95
N GLU A 312 7.91 -25.06 -15.54
CA GLU A 312 8.48 -25.68 -14.35
C GLU A 312 9.50 -26.75 -14.78
N SER A 313 9.03 -27.78 -15.48
CA SER A 313 9.84 -28.84 -16.07
C SER A 313 9.11 -29.46 -17.27
N GLY A 314 9.82 -30.22 -18.10
CA GLY A 314 9.19 -31.00 -19.18
C GLY A 314 8.27 -30.23 -20.14
N LEU A 315 7.07 -30.77 -20.36
CA LEU A 315 6.01 -30.22 -21.21
C LEU A 315 5.04 -29.38 -20.38
N SER A 316 4.33 -28.46 -21.02
CA SER A 316 3.33 -27.62 -20.35
C SER A 316 2.05 -27.53 -21.16
N MET A 317 0.98 -27.06 -20.52
CA MET A 317 -0.28 -26.81 -21.21
C MET A 317 -0.31 -25.38 -21.75
N VAL A 318 -0.20 -25.25 -23.09
CA VAL A 318 -0.08 -23.97 -23.79
C VAL A 318 -1.39 -23.58 -24.48
N PHE A 319 -1.95 -22.43 -24.10
CA PHE A 319 -3.21 -21.89 -24.61
C PHE A 319 -2.97 -20.93 -25.78
N LEU A 320 -2.80 -21.52 -26.97
CA LEU A 320 -2.48 -20.79 -28.21
C LEU A 320 -3.55 -20.89 -29.30
N LYS A 321 -4.55 -21.77 -29.18
CA LYS A 321 -5.55 -21.97 -30.24
C LYS A 321 -6.54 -20.81 -30.31
N ASP A 322 -7.30 -20.78 -31.39
CA ASP A 322 -8.44 -19.87 -31.55
C ASP A 322 -9.67 -20.38 -30.76
N GLY A 323 -10.63 -19.49 -30.47
CA GLY A 323 -11.85 -19.80 -29.71
C GLY A 323 -11.66 -19.79 -28.19
N GLU A 324 -12.52 -20.49 -27.45
CA GLU A 324 -12.46 -20.45 -25.98
C GLU A 324 -11.18 -21.09 -25.43
N ARG A 325 -10.45 -20.34 -24.60
CA ARG A 325 -9.29 -20.80 -23.84
C ARG A 325 -9.68 -20.99 -22.38
N LYS A 326 -9.84 -22.24 -21.98
CA LYS A 326 -10.33 -22.63 -20.66
C LYS A 326 -9.68 -23.92 -20.19
N LEU A 327 -9.31 -23.95 -18.92
CA LEU A 327 -8.86 -25.12 -18.19
C LEU A 327 -9.75 -25.30 -16.98
N CYS A 328 -10.27 -26.50 -16.73
CA CYS A 328 -10.82 -26.83 -15.42
C CYS A 328 -10.35 -28.21 -14.97
N THR A 329 -10.06 -28.33 -13.68
CA THR A 329 -9.85 -29.60 -13.02
C THR A 329 -11.14 -30.44 -13.07
N PRO A 330 -11.04 -31.77 -12.89
CA PRO A 330 -12.16 -32.57 -12.42
C PRO A 330 -12.72 -31.99 -11.10
N TYR A 331 -13.96 -32.37 -10.76
CA TYR A 331 -14.40 -32.21 -9.38
C TYR A 331 -13.53 -33.12 -8.50
N MET A 332 -12.93 -32.53 -7.47
CA MET A 332 -12.03 -33.21 -6.55
C MET A 332 -12.45 -32.96 -5.11
N ASP A 333 -12.09 -33.88 -4.24
CA ASP A 333 -12.27 -33.73 -2.80
C ASP A 333 -11.21 -32.76 -2.27
N THR A 334 -11.64 -31.57 -1.86
CA THR A 334 -10.77 -30.52 -1.32
C THR A 334 -10.89 -30.35 0.18
N THR A 335 -11.56 -31.27 0.89
CA THR A 335 -11.70 -31.24 2.36
C THR A 335 -10.35 -31.27 3.08
N GLY A 336 -9.32 -31.89 2.50
CA GLY A 336 -7.96 -31.93 3.07
C GLY A 336 -7.03 -30.78 2.65
N TYR A 337 -7.44 -29.93 1.69
CA TYR A 337 -6.55 -28.98 1.03
C TYR A 337 -6.84 -27.53 1.42
N GLY A 338 -5.78 -26.76 1.61
CA GLY A 338 -5.85 -25.34 1.96
C GLY A 338 -5.18 -24.40 0.97
N ASN A 339 -4.42 -24.95 0.03
CA ASN A 339 -3.67 -24.14 -0.92
C ASN A 339 -3.62 -24.81 -2.29
N LEU A 340 -3.96 -24.03 -3.32
CA LEU A 340 -3.80 -24.38 -4.71
C LEU A 340 -2.58 -23.66 -5.28
N ARG A 341 -1.72 -24.39 -6.01
CA ARG A 341 -0.53 -23.86 -6.65
C ARG A 341 -0.37 -24.37 -8.08
N PHE A 342 0.25 -23.52 -8.91
CA PHE A 342 0.68 -23.87 -10.26
C PHE A 342 1.68 -22.83 -10.76
N TYR A 343 2.53 -23.21 -11.72
CA TYR A 343 3.34 -22.24 -12.43
C TYR A 343 2.57 -21.68 -13.62
N PHE A 344 2.70 -20.38 -13.83
CA PHE A 344 1.99 -19.66 -14.88
C PHE A 344 2.92 -18.68 -15.59
N VAL A 345 2.72 -18.55 -16.90
CA VAL A 345 3.36 -17.52 -17.72
C VAL A 345 2.34 -16.97 -18.72
N MET A 346 2.42 -15.68 -19.01
CA MET A 346 1.75 -15.05 -20.14
C MET A 346 2.77 -14.24 -20.93
N GLY A 347 2.90 -14.56 -22.22
CA GLY A 347 3.96 -14.01 -23.06
C GLY A 347 5.32 -14.63 -22.77
N GLY A 348 6.33 -13.80 -22.49
CA GLY A 348 7.72 -14.23 -22.36
C GLY A 348 8.31 -14.59 -23.72
N ILE A 349 8.56 -15.88 -23.96
CA ILE A 349 8.92 -16.42 -25.28
C ILE A 349 7.71 -16.37 -26.23
N CYS A 350 6.51 -16.52 -25.68
CA CYS A 350 5.25 -16.48 -26.40
C CYS A 350 4.73 -15.05 -26.63
N ASP A 351 3.73 -14.89 -27.51
CA ASP A 351 3.10 -13.58 -27.76
C ASP A 351 2.40 -13.05 -26.49
N PRO A 352 2.80 -11.89 -25.94
CA PRO A 352 2.28 -11.38 -24.68
C PRO A 352 0.86 -10.83 -24.81
N GLY A 353 0.16 -10.75 -23.68
CA GLY A 353 -1.03 -9.90 -23.58
C GLY A 353 -0.65 -8.42 -23.72
N ASN A 354 -1.61 -7.60 -24.12
CA ASN A 354 -1.40 -6.16 -24.31
C ASN A 354 -2.44 -5.29 -23.58
N SER A 355 -3.41 -5.91 -22.91
CA SER A 355 -4.44 -5.23 -22.15
C SER A 355 -5.05 -6.15 -21.09
N HIS A 356 -5.76 -5.56 -20.13
CA HIS A 356 -6.51 -6.29 -19.11
C HIS A 356 -7.66 -7.15 -19.66
N GLU A 357 -8.01 -7.00 -20.95
CA GLU A 357 -8.96 -7.92 -21.59
C GLU A 357 -8.36 -9.32 -21.80
N ASN A 358 -7.03 -9.41 -21.82
CA ASN A 358 -6.29 -10.66 -21.96
C ASN A 358 -6.06 -11.38 -20.63
N ASP A 359 -6.44 -10.78 -19.51
CA ASP A 359 -6.25 -11.35 -18.19
C ASP A 359 -6.95 -12.71 -18.06
N VAL A 360 -6.34 -13.61 -17.29
CA VAL A 360 -6.88 -14.95 -17.02
C VAL A 360 -7.56 -14.94 -15.67
N SER A 361 -8.87 -15.20 -15.63
CA SER A 361 -9.62 -15.32 -14.39
C SER A 361 -9.45 -16.73 -13.81
N LEU A 362 -9.07 -16.81 -12.54
CA LEU A 362 -9.09 -18.04 -11.75
C LEU A 362 -10.35 -18.04 -10.87
N TYR A 363 -11.14 -19.10 -10.97
CA TYR A 363 -12.35 -19.27 -10.18
C TYR A 363 -12.57 -20.73 -9.80
N ALA A 364 -13.30 -20.95 -8.72
CA ALA A 364 -13.74 -22.27 -8.28
C ALA A 364 -15.23 -22.47 -8.53
N LYS A 365 -15.63 -23.74 -8.60
CA LYS A 365 -17.04 -24.14 -8.67
C LYS A 365 -17.27 -25.38 -7.82
N ILE A 366 -18.29 -25.32 -6.98
CA ILE A 366 -18.74 -26.44 -6.15
C ILE A 366 -19.79 -27.24 -6.94
N GLU A 367 -19.75 -28.56 -6.86
CA GLU A 367 -20.74 -29.42 -7.52
C GLU A 367 -22.17 -29.10 -7.06
N GLY A 368 -23.11 -29.09 -8.01
CA GLY A 368 -24.50 -28.73 -7.77
C GLY A 368 -24.78 -27.21 -7.63
N ARG A 369 -23.76 -26.37 -7.37
CA ARG A 369 -23.91 -24.91 -7.37
C ARG A 369 -23.67 -24.33 -8.77
N LYS A 370 -24.52 -23.36 -9.15
CA LYS A 370 -24.37 -22.66 -10.43
C LYS A 370 -23.34 -21.54 -10.38
N GLU A 371 -23.11 -20.98 -9.19
CA GLU A 371 -22.25 -19.83 -8.97
C GLU A 371 -20.77 -20.17 -9.20
N HIS A 372 -20.03 -19.19 -9.73
CA HIS A 372 -18.58 -19.22 -9.84
C HIS A 372 -17.99 -18.37 -8.71
N ILE A 373 -17.12 -18.96 -7.90
CA ILE A 373 -16.46 -18.28 -6.78
C ILE A 373 -15.12 -17.76 -7.30
N ALA A 374 -14.99 -16.45 -7.45
CA ALA A 374 -13.76 -15.85 -7.95
C ALA A 374 -12.62 -16.02 -6.93
N LEU A 375 -11.45 -16.45 -7.40
CA LEU A 375 -10.27 -16.68 -6.57
C LEU A 375 -9.20 -15.62 -6.80
N ASP A 376 -8.81 -15.41 -8.07
CA ASP A 376 -7.83 -14.39 -8.44
C ASP A 376 -7.96 -13.99 -9.91
N THR A 377 -7.29 -12.90 -10.31
CA THR A 377 -7.16 -12.48 -11.71
C THR A 377 -5.68 -12.34 -12.08
N LEU A 378 -5.22 -13.18 -13.00
CA LEU A 378 -3.85 -13.21 -13.45
C LEU A 378 -3.66 -12.18 -14.57
N SER A 379 -3.12 -11.01 -14.18
CA SER A 379 -2.85 -9.89 -15.09
C SER A 379 -1.81 -10.23 -16.15
N TYR A 380 -2.06 -9.76 -17.38
CA TYR A 380 -1.15 -9.93 -18.52
C TYR A 380 0.28 -9.42 -18.30
N SER A 381 0.45 -8.41 -17.45
CA SER A 381 1.73 -7.72 -17.24
C SER A 381 2.58 -8.35 -16.13
N SER A 382 2.01 -9.21 -15.30
CA SER A 382 2.64 -9.69 -14.06
C SER A 382 3.42 -10.99 -14.20
N TYR A 383 3.17 -11.76 -15.26
CA TYR A 383 3.70 -13.12 -15.42
C TYR A 383 4.51 -13.27 -16.72
N LYS A 384 5.41 -12.31 -16.98
CA LYS A 384 6.27 -12.33 -18.19
C LYS A 384 7.32 -13.44 -18.19
N VAL A 385 7.59 -14.00 -17.01
CA VAL A 385 8.45 -15.17 -16.79
C VAL A 385 7.65 -16.21 -16.01
N PRO A 386 7.97 -17.52 -16.15
CA PRO A 386 7.34 -18.56 -15.35
C PRO A 386 7.39 -18.23 -13.86
N SER A 387 6.21 -18.10 -13.24
CA SER A 387 6.10 -17.71 -11.83
C SER A 387 5.08 -18.59 -11.12
N LEU A 388 5.36 -18.90 -9.86
CA LEU A 388 4.45 -19.64 -8.99
C LEU A 388 3.25 -18.76 -8.63
N VAL A 389 2.04 -19.26 -8.90
CA VAL A 389 0.79 -18.73 -8.38
C VAL A 389 0.39 -19.56 -7.17
N SER A 390 0.09 -18.92 -6.04
CA SER A 390 -0.31 -19.58 -4.80
C SER A 390 -1.57 -18.92 -4.24
N VAL A 391 -2.65 -19.69 -4.14
CA VAL A 391 -3.99 -19.21 -3.77
C VAL A 391 -4.55 -20.02 -2.61
N VAL A 392 -5.25 -19.35 -1.70
CA VAL A 392 -5.94 -19.99 -0.57
C VAL A 392 -7.19 -20.73 -1.08
N ILE A 393 -7.34 -21.99 -0.67
CA ILE A 393 -8.61 -22.70 -0.78
C ILE A 393 -9.40 -22.37 0.48
N SER A 394 -10.35 -21.44 0.37
CA SER A 394 -11.16 -20.97 1.49
C SER A 394 -12.02 -22.08 2.10
N PRO A 395 -12.42 -21.98 3.38
CA PRO A 395 -13.27 -22.98 4.04
C PRO A 395 -14.55 -23.36 3.28
N GLU A 396 -15.17 -22.42 2.57
CA GLU A 396 -16.36 -22.68 1.73
C GLU A 396 -16.05 -23.53 0.48
N LEU A 397 -14.78 -23.57 0.03
CA LEU A 397 -14.30 -24.34 -1.10
C LEU A 397 -13.71 -25.69 -0.69
N GLN A 398 -13.55 -25.95 0.60
CA GLN A 398 -13.08 -27.23 1.15
C GLN A 398 -14.26 -28.22 1.22
N THR A 399 -14.65 -28.75 0.05
CA THR A 399 -15.82 -29.61 -0.09
C THR A 399 -15.44 -30.93 -0.78
N PRO A 400 -16.27 -31.99 -0.67
CA PRO A 400 -15.99 -33.26 -1.36
C PRO A 400 -15.96 -33.16 -2.89
N ALA A 401 -16.46 -32.07 -3.47
CA ALA A 401 -16.55 -31.89 -4.91
C ALA A 401 -16.41 -30.41 -5.31
N THR A 402 -15.18 -29.92 -5.29
CA THR A 402 -14.80 -28.59 -5.80
C THR A 402 -13.95 -28.75 -7.06
N LYS A 403 -14.13 -27.89 -8.06
CA LYS A 403 -13.21 -27.78 -9.19
C LYS A 403 -12.63 -26.38 -9.30
N PHE A 404 -11.44 -26.27 -9.89
CA PHE A 404 -10.77 -25.00 -10.17
C PHE A 404 -10.67 -24.79 -11.67
N CYS A 405 -10.87 -23.55 -12.11
CA CYS A 405 -10.90 -23.19 -13.52
C CYS A 405 -10.09 -21.93 -13.81
N LEU A 406 -9.32 -21.96 -14.89
CA LEU A 406 -8.69 -20.80 -15.51
C LEU A 406 -9.37 -20.51 -16.84
N ARG A 407 -9.66 -19.23 -17.09
CA ARG A 407 -10.29 -18.81 -18.34
C ARG A 407 -9.77 -17.46 -18.80
N GLN A 408 -9.37 -17.38 -20.06
CA GLN A 408 -9.02 -16.11 -20.71
C GLN A 408 -10.28 -15.51 -21.32
N LYS A 409 -10.58 -14.24 -21.03
CA LYS A 409 -11.79 -13.58 -21.55
C LYS A 409 -11.67 -13.30 -23.05
N ASN A 410 -10.64 -12.53 -23.45
CA ASN A 410 -10.41 -12.13 -24.83
C ASN A 410 -8.96 -12.40 -25.26
N HIS A 411 -8.77 -12.76 -26.53
CA HIS A 411 -7.47 -12.83 -27.19
C HIS A 411 -7.64 -12.46 -28.67
N GLN A 412 -6.55 -12.10 -29.35
CA GLN A 412 -6.58 -11.65 -30.76
C GLN A 412 -6.52 -12.81 -31.78
N GLY A 413 -7.03 -13.99 -31.43
CA GLY A 413 -7.02 -15.19 -32.28
C GLY A 413 -5.86 -16.16 -32.04
N HIS A 414 -5.61 -17.03 -33.03
CA HIS A 414 -4.58 -18.08 -32.96
C HIS A 414 -3.16 -17.50 -32.75
N ASN A 415 -2.41 -18.08 -31.81
CA ASN A 415 -1.05 -17.71 -31.44
C ASN A 415 -0.88 -16.23 -31.02
N ARG A 416 -1.96 -15.62 -30.50
CA ARG A 416 -1.95 -14.28 -29.91
C ARG A 416 -2.30 -14.33 -28.43
N ASN A 417 -1.67 -13.46 -27.63
CA ASN A 417 -1.89 -13.31 -26.19
C ASN A 417 -1.85 -14.67 -25.46
N VAL A 418 -0.79 -15.42 -25.71
CA VAL A 418 -0.63 -16.81 -25.32
C VAL A 418 -0.19 -16.89 -23.86
N TRP A 419 -0.75 -17.87 -23.14
CA TRP A 419 -0.38 -18.20 -21.77
C TRP A 419 -0.18 -19.71 -21.64
N ALA A 420 0.64 -20.11 -20.68
CA ALA A 420 0.90 -21.51 -20.37
C ALA A 420 0.84 -21.75 -18.86
N ILE A 421 0.47 -22.96 -18.49
CA ILE A 421 0.38 -23.43 -17.12
C ILE A 421 1.09 -24.78 -16.99
N ASP A 422 1.71 -24.98 -15.83
CA ASP A 422 2.49 -26.17 -15.53
C ASP A 422 2.45 -26.50 -14.03
N PHE A 423 2.74 -27.75 -13.68
CA PHE A 423 2.86 -28.29 -12.32
C PHE A 423 1.73 -27.83 -11.38
N PHE A 424 0.51 -28.26 -11.68
CA PHE A 424 -0.68 -27.92 -10.91
C PHE A 424 -0.80 -28.85 -9.70
N HIS A 425 -0.72 -28.32 -8.48
CA HIS A 425 -0.66 -29.12 -7.26
C HIS A 425 -1.40 -28.47 -6.09
N VAL A 426 -1.74 -29.28 -5.08
CA VAL A 426 -2.46 -28.83 -3.89
C VAL A 426 -1.71 -29.22 -2.62
N LEU A 427 -1.84 -28.35 -1.61
CA LEU A 427 -1.20 -28.50 -0.30
C LEU A 427 -2.23 -28.39 0.83
N PRO A 428 -1.96 -29.02 1.99
CA PRO A 428 -2.77 -28.82 3.19
C PRO A 428 -2.72 -27.36 3.65
N VAL A 429 -3.60 -26.97 4.58
CA VAL A 429 -3.64 -25.58 5.11
C VAL A 429 -2.30 -25.20 5.75
N LEU A 430 -1.78 -26.06 6.63
CA LEU A 430 -0.51 -25.88 7.33
C LEU A 430 0.53 -26.90 6.84
N PRO A 431 1.81 -26.52 6.76
CA PRO A 431 2.89 -27.47 6.48
C PRO A 431 3.06 -28.45 7.65
N SER A 432 3.42 -29.70 7.36
CA SER A 432 3.70 -30.74 8.37
C SER A 432 4.82 -30.36 9.34
N THR A 433 5.79 -29.58 8.87
CA THR A 433 6.98 -29.17 9.64
C THR A 433 6.78 -27.91 10.47
N MET A 434 5.70 -27.13 10.22
CA MET A 434 5.47 -25.81 10.83
C MET A 434 6.72 -24.92 10.80
N SER A 435 7.40 -24.88 9.64
CA SER A 435 8.73 -24.29 9.49
C SER A 435 8.81 -22.77 9.67
N HIS A 436 7.70 -22.06 9.45
CA HIS A 436 7.64 -20.60 9.52
C HIS A 436 6.49 -20.13 10.40
N MET A 437 6.72 -19.00 11.09
CA MET A 437 5.73 -18.37 11.94
C MET A 437 5.83 -16.84 11.83
N ILE A 438 4.74 -16.18 12.19
CA ILE A 438 4.71 -14.75 12.48
C ILE A 438 4.41 -14.55 13.96
N GLN A 439 5.14 -13.62 14.58
CA GLN A 439 4.91 -13.18 15.94
C GLN A 439 4.92 -11.65 15.98
N PHE A 440 3.97 -11.09 16.71
CA PHE A 440 3.86 -9.66 16.95
C PHE A 440 3.06 -9.42 18.23
N SER A 441 3.25 -8.26 18.82
CA SER A 441 2.43 -7.73 19.90
C SER A 441 1.45 -6.72 19.33
N ILE A 442 0.19 -6.77 19.78
CA ILE A 442 -0.86 -5.85 19.35
C ILE A 442 -1.62 -5.30 20.56
N ASN A 443 -1.98 -4.02 20.51
CA ASN A 443 -2.85 -3.39 21.48
C ASN A 443 -4.00 -2.67 20.77
N LEU A 444 -5.23 -3.10 21.05
CA LEU A 444 -6.44 -2.55 20.45
C LEU A 444 -7.10 -1.59 21.46
N GLY A 445 -7.30 -0.35 21.03
CA GLY A 445 -7.93 0.70 21.83
C GLY A 445 -7.01 1.38 22.85
N CYS A 446 -5.76 0.94 22.99
CA CYS A 446 -4.71 1.62 23.76
C CYS A 446 -5.10 1.95 25.21
N GLY A 447 -5.69 0.98 25.89
CA GLY A 447 -6.19 1.12 27.27
C GLY A 447 -7.64 1.57 27.38
N THR A 448 -8.32 1.77 26.25
CA THR A 448 -9.77 2.05 26.20
C THR A 448 -10.48 1.01 25.33
N HIS A 449 -11.62 0.48 25.80
CA HIS A 449 -12.42 -0.42 24.99
C HIS A 449 -13.16 0.38 23.91
N GLN A 450 -13.02 -0.04 22.65
CA GLN A 450 -13.52 0.70 21.48
C GLN A 450 -14.32 -0.25 20.57
N PRO A 451 -15.66 -0.31 20.74
CA PRO A 451 -16.48 -1.31 20.05
C PRO A 451 -16.37 -1.15 18.53
N GLY A 452 -16.18 -2.27 17.84
CA GLY A 452 -15.96 -2.30 16.39
C GLY A 452 -14.53 -1.96 15.96
N ASN A 453 -13.61 -1.68 16.89
CA ASN A 453 -12.18 -1.62 16.59
C ASN A 453 -11.65 -3.04 16.37
N SER A 454 -11.43 -3.40 15.11
CA SER A 454 -10.90 -4.69 14.73
C SER A 454 -9.78 -4.55 13.71
N VAL A 455 -8.81 -5.45 13.75
CA VAL A 455 -7.67 -5.51 12.84
C VAL A 455 -7.59 -6.90 12.25
N SER A 456 -7.63 -6.98 10.93
CA SER A 456 -7.38 -8.19 10.15
C SER A 456 -5.89 -8.32 9.85
N LEU A 457 -5.36 -9.54 9.94
CA LEU A 457 -4.03 -9.89 9.48
C LEU A 457 -4.13 -10.66 8.17
N GLU A 458 -3.55 -10.07 7.14
CA GLU A 458 -3.65 -10.49 5.75
C GLU A 458 -2.24 -10.73 5.18
N PHE A 459 -2.16 -11.55 4.13
CA PHE A 459 -0.94 -11.72 3.35
C PHE A 459 -1.22 -11.59 1.84
N SER A 460 -0.16 -11.35 1.08
CA SER A 460 -0.17 -11.33 -0.37
C SER A 460 1.10 -11.98 -0.91
N THR A 461 0.95 -12.79 -1.97
CA THR A 461 2.03 -13.49 -2.69
C THR A 461 2.25 -12.93 -4.09
N ASN A 462 1.58 -11.81 -4.40
CA ASN A 462 1.55 -11.21 -5.73
C ASN A 462 1.79 -9.69 -5.68
N HIS A 463 2.64 -9.29 -4.74
CA HIS A 463 3.05 -7.92 -4.44
C HIS A 463 1.89 -6.97 -4.06
N GLY A 464 0.86 -7.49 -3.39
CA GLY A 464 -0.25 -6.69 -2.86
C GLY A 464 -1.41 -6.46 -3.83
N ARG A 465 -1.45 -7.16 -4.97
CA ARG A 465 -2.56 -7.07 -5.94
C ARG A 465 -3.84 -7.68 -5.38
N SER A 466 -3.72 -8.84 -4.74
CA SER A 466 -4.79 -9.44 -3.94
C SER A 466 -4.26 -9.81 -2.56
N TRP A 467 -5.19 -9.85 -1.61
CA TRP A 467 -4.92 -10.10 -0.19
C TRP A 467 -5.85 -11.20 0.30
N SER A 468 -5.34 -12.06 1.18
CA SER A 468 -6.12 -13.10 1.85
C SER A 468 -5.86 -13.02 3.35
N LEU A 469 -6.87 -13.34 4.16
CA LEU A 469 -6.65 -13.56 5.59
C LEU A 469 -5.60 -14.65 5.78
N LEU A 470 -4.72 -14.48 6.77
CA LEU A 470 -3.67 -15.45 7.04
C LEU A 470 -4.24 -16.80 7.50
N HIS A 471 -5.26 -16.79 8.35
CA HIS A 471 -6.13 -17.96 8.56
C HIS A 471 -7.60 -17.56 8.56
N THR A 472 -8.46 -18.45 8.09
CA THR A 472 -9.92 -18.35 8.17
C THR A 472 -10.43 -19.54 8.98
N GLU A 473 -11.36 -19.28 9.89
CA GLU A 473 -11.92 -20.33 10.74
C GLU A 473 -12.63 -21.43 9.94
N CYS A 474 -12.45 -22.66 10.40
CA CYS A 474 -13.14 -23.85 9.92
C CYS A 474 -13.55 -24.66 11.16
N LEU A 475 -14.78 -24.44 11.61
CA LEU A 475 -15.36 -25.10 12.77
C LEU A 475 -16.18 -26.33 12.34
N PRO A 476 -16.27 -27.37 13.20
CA PRO A 476 -17.15 -28.52 12.94
C PRO A 476 -18.58 -28.09 12.62
N GLU A 477 -19.28 -28.86 11.80
CA GLU A 477 -20.66 -28.61 11.32
C GLU A 477 -20.84 -27.42 10.36
N ILE A 478 -19.96 -26.41 10.39
CA ILE A 478 -20.03 -25.22 9.51
C ILE A 478 -19.12 -25.39 8.29
N CYS A 479 -17.98 -26.06 8.47
CA CYS A 479 -16.96 -26.28 7.45
C CYS A 479 -16.56 -27.75 7.42
N ALA A 480 -16.28 -28.28 6.23
CA ALA A 480 -15.85 -29.67 6.02
C ALA A 480 -14.33 -29.84 5.94
N GLY A 481 -13.58 -28.74 6.06
CA GLY A 481 -12.13 -28.72 5.98
C GLY A 481 -11.40 -29.06 7.28
N PRO A 482 -10.07 -28.89 7.33
CA PRO A 482 -9.27 -29.13 8.52
C PRO A 482 -9.65 -28.14 9.63
N HIS A 483 -9.80 -28.65 10.86
CA HIS A 483 -10.25 -27.81 11.97
C HIS A 483 -9.28 -26.64 12.23
N LEU A 484 -9.81 -25.42 12.16
CA LEU A 484 -9.07 -24.19 12.39
C LEU A 484 -9.92 -23.26 13.27
N PRO A 485 -9.58 -23.09 14.55
CA PRO A 485 -10.51 -22.51 15.53
C PRO A 485 -10.66 -20.99 15.45
N HIS A 486 -9.67 -20.29 14.88
CA HIS A 486 -9.63 -18.83 14.91
C HIS A 486 -9.22 -18.24 13.56
N SER A 487 -10.04 -17.32 13.05
CA SER A 487 -9.64 -16.42 11.97
C SER A 487 -8.58 -15.42 12.48
N THR A 488 -7.67 -14.97 11.63
CA THR A 488 -6.66 -13.95 12.01
C THR A 488 -7.23 -12.53 12.01
N ILE A 489 -8.25 -12.35 12.84
CA ILE A 489 -8.98 -11.10 13.08
C ILE A 489 -8.97 -10.85 14.58
N TYR A 490 -8.44 -9.69 14.99
CA TYR A 490 -8.34 -9.28 16.38
C TYR A 490 -9.33 -8.15 16.63
N SER A 491 -10.05 -8.17 17.73
CA SER A 491 -11.05 -7.15 18.04
C SER A 491 -10.94 -6.68 19.48
N SER A 492 -11.26 -5.41 19.75
CA SER A 492 -11.12 -4.83 21.10
C SER A 492 -12.11 -5.40 22.11
N GLU A 493 -13.11 -6.16 21.66
CA GLU A 493 -14.02 -6.95 22.50
C GLU A 493 -13.30 -8.16 23.14
N ASN A 494 -12.31 -8.72 22.43
CA ASN A 494 -11.63 -9.96 22.84
C ASN A 494 -10.22 -9.72 23.39
N TYR A 495 -9.62 -8.56 23.09
CA TYR A 495 -8.26 -8.23 23.48
C TYR A 495 -8.23 -6.92 24.28
N SER A 496 -7.49 -6.93 25.39
CA SER A 496 -7.26 -5.77 26.25
C SER A 496 -5.76 -5.61 26.51
N GLY A 497 -5.26 -4.38 26.38
CA GLY A 497 -3.83 -4.08 26.53
C GLY A 497 -2.97 -4.74 25.44
N TRP A 498 -1.67 -4.87 25.72
CA TRP A 498 -0.72 -5.54 24.84
C TRP A 498 -0.87 -7.05 24.90
N ASN A 499 -1.05 -7.67 23.74
CA ASN A 499 -1.20 -9.11 23.58
C ASN A 499 -0.20 -9.62 22.54
N ARG A 500 0.61 -10.60 22.92
CA ARG A 500 1.52 -11.27 21.99
C ARG A 500 0.77 -12.36 21.22
N ILE A 501 0.76 -12.23 19.91
CA ILE A 501 0.14 -13.15 18.96
C ILE A 501 1.25 -13.96 18.29
N THR A 502 1.04 -15.26 18.13
CA THR A 502 1.98 -16.16 17.47
C THR A 502 1.23 -17.14 16.60
N ILE A 503 1.54 -17.15 15.30
CA ILE A 503 0.77 -17.87 14.29
C ILE A 503 1.72 -18.64 13.37
N PRO A 504 1.52 -19.94 13.16
CA PRO A 504 2.20 -20.67 12.11
C PRO A 504 1.70 -20.22 10.74
N LEU A 505 2.61 -20.03 9.79
CA LEU A 505 2.22 -19.57 8.45
C LEU A 505 1.59 -20.72 7.64
N PRO A 506 0.48 -20.46 6.90
CA PRO A 506 -0.14 -21.45 6.02
C PRO A 506 0.74 -21.71 4.80
N ASN A 507 0.59 -22.89 4.18
CA ASN A 507 1.30 -23.23 2.94
C ASN A 507 1.08 -22.16 1.86
N ALA A 508 -0.12 -21.56 1.78
CA ALA A 508 -0.40 -20.52 0.80
C ALA A 508 0.53 -19.30 0.88
N ALA A 509 1.04 -18.97 2.08
CA ALA A 509 1.95 -17.85 2.32
C ALA A 509 3.43 -18.22 2.16
N LEU A 510 3.79 -19.49 1.98
CA LEU A 510 5.19 -19.94 1.85
C LEU A 510 5.70 -19.80 0.42
N THR A 511 5.90 -18.56 -0.01
CA THR A 511 6.35 -18.20 -1.36
C THR A 511 7.59 -17.30 -1.31
N ARG A 512 8.23 -17.07 -2.46
CA ARG A 512 9.43 -16.24 -2.56
C ARG A 512 9.19 -14.75 -2.33
N ASP A 513 7.95 -14.29 -2.48
CA ASP A 513 7.60 -12.88 -2.47
C ASP A 513 6.30 -12.67 -1.67
N THR A 514 6.34 -13.05 -0.39
CA THR A 514 5.20 -12.90 0.52
C THR A 514 5.32 -11.63 1.36
N ARG A 515 4.28 -10.80 1.37
CA ARG A 515 4.16 -9.66 2.27
C ARG A 515 2.97 -9.80 3.20
N ILE A 516 3.07 -9.18 4.36
CA ILE A 516 2.05 -9.21 5.42
C ILE A 516 1.49 -7.81 5.64
N ARG A 517 0.19 -7.74 5.95
CA ARG A 517 -0.50 -6.49 6.28
C ARG A 517 -1.42 -6.66 7.48
N TRP A 518 -1.31 -5.74 8.43
CA TRP A 518 -2.33 -5.52 9.45
C TRP A 518 -3.25 -4.43 8.94
N ARG A 519 -4.53 -4.71 8.77
CA ARG A 519 -5.52 -3.76 8.23
C ARG A 519 -6.68 -3.61 9.18
N GLN A 520 -6.94 -2.37 9.58
CA GLN A 520 -8.09 -2.03 10.40
C GLN A 520 -9.39 -2.28 9.63
N MET A 521 -10.32 -2.95 10.31
CA MET A 521 -11.66 -3.27 9.89
C MET A 521 -12.63 -2.37 10.64
N GLY A 522 -13.67 -1.88 9.95
CA GLY A 522 -14.67 -1.01 10.56
C GLY A 522 -14.33 0.48 10.52
N PRO A 523 -14.98 1.31 11.36
CA PRO A 523 -14.75 2.76 11.39
C PRO A 523 -13.29 3.08 11.71
N ILE A 524 -12.64 3.87 10.86
CA ILE A 524 -11.28 4.36 11.11
C ILE A 524 -11.28 5.43 12.20
N LEU A 525 -12.31 6.28 12.17
CA LEU A 525 -12.49 7.41 13.07
C LEU A 525 -12.63 6.96 14.52
N GLY A 526 -11.77 7.47 15.38
CA GLY A 526 -11.79 7.26 16.82
C GLY A 526 -11.16 5.94 17.28
N ASN A 527 -10.77 5.05 16.37
CA ASN A 527 -10.22 3.75 16.70
C ASN A 527 -8.68 3.79 16.70
N MET A 528 -8.09 3.53 17.87
CA MET A 528 -6.65 3.52 18.10
C MET A 528 -6.15 2.10 18.20
N TRP A 529 -4.96 1.83 17.67
CA TRP A 529 -4.29 0.54 17.87
C TRP A 529 -2.79 0.68 17.60
N ALA A 530 -2.01 -0.27 18.09
CA ALA A 530 -0.58 -0.31 17.84
C ALA A 530 -0.09 -1.74 17.63
N ILE A 531 0.98 -1.88 16.84
CA ILE A 531 1.75 -3.11 16.71
C ILE A 531 3.20 -2.88 17.09
N ASP A 532 3.81 -3.91 17.68
CA ASP A 532 5.18 -3.92 18.18
C ASP A 532 5.73 -5.35 18.18
N ASN A 533 7.01 -5.55 18.49
CA ASN A 533 7.60 -6.87 18.64
C ASN A 533 7.57 -7.39 20.10
N GLY A 534 7.58 -6.51 21.10
CA GLY A 534 7.33 -6.82 22.52
C GLY A 534 8.44 -7.56 23.26
#